data_AF-A0A2D5ZT02-F1
#
_entry.id   AF-A0A2D5ZT02-F1
#
_cell.length_a   1.000
_cell.length_b   1.000
_cell.length_c   1.000
_cell.angle_alpha   90.00
_cell.angle_beta   90.00
_cell.angle_gamma   90.00
#
_symmetry.space_group_name_H-M   'P 1'
#
loop_
_entity.id
_entity.type
_entity.pdbx_description
1 polymer ?
#
loop_
_entity_poly.entity_id
_entity_poly.type
_entity_poly.pdbx_seq_one_letter_code
_entity_poly.pdbx_strand_id
1 'polypeptide(L)'
;MGPDPPGSPGGLEIPPNQSATPSYFQQFDRRTVVSWESGTNLLTDIEKHVTYDGDEVLVEKLRSIDYRDRLPDLLFTVEVPRGVRLTAYAEPRSNAYADLGPVEVTEVVLEAWKHRQWNRIRPFCDSEALIAWMRTERLVEFTITGPPEGANYAGYKVPCELVFNGLLGTRSRHTHLALRNDNRMERYVYDGGL
;
A
#
# COMPACT_ATOMS: atom_id res chain seq x y z
N MET A 1 32.83 16.62 -46.95
CA MET A 1 32.41 16.94 -45.58
C MET A 1 30.94 16.56 -45.47
N GLY A 2 30.66 15.41 -44.88
CA GLY A 2 29.27 15.03 -44.55
C GLY A 2 28.87 15.68 -43.23
N PRO A 3 27.59 16.00 -43.01
CA PRO A 3 27.13 16.51 -41.73
C PRO A 3 27.26 15.44 -40.64
N ASP A 4 27.74 15.85 -39.47
CA ASP A 4 27.80 15.01 -38.28
C ASP A 4 26.38 14.56 -37.86
N PRO A 5 26.23 13.33 -37.34
CA PRO A 5 24.96 12.88 -36.81
C PRO A 5 24.54 13.72 -35.58
N PRO A 6 23.23 13.98 -35.39
CA PRO A 6 22.73 14.69 -34.22
C PRO A 6 23.06 13.90 -32.95
N GLY A 7 23.60 14.62 -31.97
CA GLY A 7 24.00 14.07 -30.67
C GLY A 7 22.85 13.34 -29.97
N SER A 8 23.17 12.21 -29.33
CA SER A 8 22.22 11.43 -28.53
C SER A 8 21.57 12.32 -27.46
N PRO A 9 20.23 12.32 -27.33
CA PRO A 9 19.57 13.04 -26.24
C PRO A 9 20.03 12.45 -24.89
N GLY A 10 20.35 13.34 -23.96
CA GLY A 10 20.89 13.00 -22.65
C GLY A 10 20.02 11.99 -21.92
N GLY A 11 20.60 10.84 -21.60
CA GLY A 11 19.95 9.85 -20.76
C GLY A 11 19.66 10.44 -19.38
N LEU A 12 18.43 10.28 -18.91
CA LEU A 12 18.07 10.57 -17.53
C LEU A 12 18.89 9.66 -16.61
N GLU A 13 19.88 10.22 -15.92
CA GLU A 13 20.60 9.52 -14.87
C GLU A 13 19.68 9.33 -13.66
N ILE A 14 19.31 8.08 -13.37
CA ILE A 14 18.64 7.72 -12.13
C ILE A 14 19.71 7.54 -11.06
N PRO A 15 19.65 8.26 -9.92
CA PRO A 15 20.63 8.12 -8.85
C PRO A 15 20.73 6.68 -8.34
N PRO A 16 21.93 6.17 -8.03
CA PRO A 16 22.18 4.75 -7.77
C PRO A 16 21.47 4.14 -6.55
N ASN A 17 20.77 4.95 -5.74
CA ASN A 17 20.11 4.53 -4.50
C ASN A 17 18.58 4.77 -4.48
N GLN A 18 17.94 5.01 -5.64
CA GLN A 18 16.48 5.05 -5.74
C GLN A 18 15.95 3.82 -6.48
N SER A 19 14.99 3.13 -5.87
CA SER A 19 14.13 2.18 -6.58
C SER A 19 13.44 2.92 -7.72
N ALA A 20 13.70 2.52 -8.97
CA ALA A 20 13.06 3.03 -10.18
C ALA A 20 11.60 2.56 -10.30
N THR A 21 10.85 2.58 -9.21
CA THR A 21 9.38 2.62 -9.23
C THR A 21 8.98 4.04 -8.85
N PRO A 22 8.91 4.98 -9.80
CA PRO A 22 8.56 6.34 -9.47
C PRO A 22 7.06 6.38 -9.19
N SER A 23 6.70 6.63 -7.94
CA SER A 23 5.37 7.16 -7.58
C SER A 23 5.13 8.57 -8.14
N TYR A 24 6.13 9.15 -8.81
CA TYR A 24 6.16 10.52 -9.33
C TYR A 24 5.46 10.72 -10.66
N PHE A 25 5.25 9.68 -11.45
CA PHE A 25 4.48 9.83 -12.68
C PHE A 25 3.00 9.76 -12.28
N GLN A 26 2.29 10.88 -12.21
CA GLN A 26 0.85 10.89 -11.92
C GLN A 26 0.00 10.72 -13.20
N GLN A 27 0.64 10.82 -14.36
CA GLN A 27 0.05 10.61 -15.69
C GLN A 27 1.04 9.83 -16.53
N PHE A 28 0.92 8.52 -16.51
CA PHE A 28 1.67 7.68 -17.44
C PHE A 28 0.76 6.52 -17.83
N ASP A 29 0.82 6.16 -19.10
CA ASP A 29 0.28 4.89 -19.55
C ASP A 29 1.36 3.83 -19.33
N ARG A 30 0.96 2.71 -18.72
CA ARG A 30 1.84 1.55 -18.51
C ARG A 30 1.49 0.50 -19.56
N ARG A 31 2.50 0.04 -20.27
CA ARG A 31 2.40 -1.17 -21.11
C ARG A 31 3.26 -2.25 -20.48
N THR A 32 2.69 -3.44 -20.30
CA THR A 32 3.45 -4.64 -19.93
C THR A 32 3.42 -5.61 -21.09
N VAL A 33 4.59 -6.02 -21.57
CA VAL A 33 4.73 -7.07 -22.58
C VAL A 33 5.16 -8.33 -21.84
N VAL A 34 4.39 -9.39 -22.02
CA VAL A 34 4.64 -10.70 -21.40
C VAL A 34 4.80 -11.71 -22.53
N SER A 35 5.93 -12.41 -22.56
CA SER A 35 6.24 -13.38 -23.60
C SER A 35 6.33 -14.79 -23.01
N TRP A 36 5.78 -15.75 -23.74
CA TRP A 36 5.72 -17.15 -23.33
C TRP A 36 6.34 -18.02 -24.41
N GLU A 37 7.05 -19.07 -24.01
CA GLU A 37 7.51 -20.10 -24.92
C GLU A 37 6.32 -20.96 -25.37
N SER A 38 6.15 -21.08 -26.68
CA SER A 38 5.13 -21.93 -27.27
C SER A 38 5.46 -23.40 -27.03
N GLY A 39 4.53 -24.15 -26.44
CA GLY A 39 4.67 -25.58 -26.14
C GLY A 39 4.83 -25.87 -24.66
N THR A 40 5.76 -25.20 -23.99
CA THR A 40 5.99 -25.36 -22.54
C THR A 40 5.12 -24.42 -21.70
N ASN A 41 4.60 -23.34 -22.32
CA ASN A 41 3.91 -22.24 -21.64
C ASN A 41 4.75 -21.61 -20.51
N LEU A 42 6.08 -21.69 -20.61
CA LEU A 42 6.97 -21.02 -19.67
C LEU A 42 7.13 -19.55 -20.03
N LEU A 43 7.15 -18.67 -19.03
CA LEU A 43 7.40 -17.25 -19.22
C LEU A 43 8.86 -17.06 -19.62
N THR A 44 9.10 -16.30 -20.69
CA THR A 44 10.46 -16.08 -21.21
C THR A 44 10.90 -14.63 -21.10
N ASP A 45 9.96 -13.68 -21.15
CA ASP A 45 10.27 -12.26 -21.04
C ASP A 45 9.14 -11.51 -20.32
N ILE A 46 9.52 -10.50 -19.54
CA ILE A 46 8.63 -9.46 -19.04
C ILE A 46 9.33 -8.15 -19.27
N GLU A 47 8.66 -7.27 -20.00
CA GLU A 47 9.06 -5.88 -20.16
C GLU A 47 7.97 -4.97 -19.63
N LYS A 48 8.38 -3.95 -18.86
CA LYS A 48 7.49 -2.86 -18.45
C LYS A 48 7.97 -1.59 -19.13
N HIS A 49 7.04 -0.98 -19.84
CA HIS A 49 7.23 0.28 -20.53
C HIS A 49 6.33 1.34 -19.91
N VAL A 50 6.81 2.57 -19.89
CA VAL A 50 6.11 3.74 -19.39
C VAL A 50 6.11 4.77 -20.51
N THR A 51 4.93 5.27 -20.87
CA THR A 51 4.84 6.43 -21.77
C THR A 51 4.96 7.70 -20.96
N TYR A 52 5.97 8.52 -21.27
CA TYR A 52 6.20 9.82 -20.66
C TYR A 52 6.53 10.84 -21.73
N ASP A 53 5.83 11.98 -21.72
CA ASP A 53 5.97 13.05 -22.72
C ASP A 53 5.85 12.57 -24.18
N GLY A 54 5.01 11.55 -24.41
CA GLY A 54 4.78 10.95 -25.73
C GLY A 54 5.77 9.85 -26.12
N ASP A 55 6.86 9.66 -25.36
CA ASP A 55 7.86 8.62 -25.62
C ASP A 55 7.64 7.39 -24.75
N GLU A 56 7.81 6.19 -25.34
CA GLU A 56 7.77 4.92 -24.61
C GLU A 56 9.17 4.55 -24.12
N VAL A 57 9.31 4.38 -22.80
CA VAL A 57 10.60 4.07 -22.15
C VAL A 57 10.51 2.71 -21.45
N LEU A 58 11.44 1.80 -21.76
CA LEU A 58 11.62 0.54 -21.03
C LEU A 58 12.19 0.82 -19.63
N VAL A 59 11.41 0.53 -18.59
CA VAL A 59 11.80 0.79 -17.19
C VAL A 59 12.22 -0.47 -16.44
N GLU A 60 11.73 -1.63 -16.86
CA GLU A 60 12.04 -2.91 -16.23
C GLU A 60 12.06 -4.00 -17.29
N LYS A 61 13.12 -4.82 -17.27
CA LYS A 61 13.22 -6.00 -18.11
C LYS A 61 13.70 -7.18 -17.30
N LEU A 62 12.99 -8.29 -17.46
CA LEU A 62 13.41 -9.58 -16.95
C LEU A 62 14.74 -9.98 -17.59
N ARG A 63 15.77 -10.19 -16.76
CA ARG A 63 17.09 -10.64 -17.26
C ARG A 63 17.14 -12.14 -17.52
N SER A 64 16.58 -12.93 -16.61
CA SER A 64 16.63 -14.38 -16.67
C SER A 64 15.61 -14.99 -15.72
N ILE A 65 15.05 -16.14 -16.09
CA ILE A 65 14.29 -17.02 -15.19
C ILE A 65 14.99 -18.37 -15.16
N ASP A 66 15.21 -18.88 -13.95
CA ASP A 66 15.65 -20.26 -13.72
C ASP A 66 14.45 -21.08 -13.23
N TYR A 67 13.90 -21.90 -14.13
CA TYR A 67 12.81 -22.80 -13.81
C TYR A 67 13.33 -24.07 -13.16
N ARG A 68 12.80 -24.35 -11.96
CA ARG A 68 13.14 -25.56 -11.21
C ARG A 68 11.88 -26.27 -10.77
N ASP A 69 11.85 -27.60 -10.94
CA ASP A 69 10.73 -28.44 -10.49
C ASP A 69 10.51 -28.36 -8.98
N ARG A 70 11.59 -28.13 -8.22
CA ARG A 70 11.56 -27.97 -6.77
C ARG A 70 12.54 -26.91 -6.31
N LEU A 71 12.04 -26.01 -5.49
CA LEU A 71 12.85 -25.02 -4.78
C LEU A 71 13.19 -25.57 -3.37
N PRO A 72 14.40 -25.30 -2.84
CA PRO A 72 14.72 -25.63 -1.46
C PRO A 72 13.82 -24.90 -0.47
N ASP A 73 13.29 -25.60 0.53
CA ASP A 73 12.42 -25.02 1.58
C ASP A 73 13.08 -23.84 2.32
N LEU A 74 14.42 -23.82 2.36
CA LEU A 74 15.20 -22.74 2.95
C LEU A 74 14.96 -21.38 2.26
N LEU A 75 14.65 -21.35 0.97
CA LEU A 75 14.33 -20.09 0.27
C LEU A 75 13.03 -19.44 0.78
N PHE A 76 12.18 -20.23 1.43
CA PHE A 76 10.93 -19.78 2.04
C PHE A 76 11.02 -19.68 3.56
N THR A 77 12.22 -19.82 4.12
CA THR A 77 12.46 -19.70 5.54
C THR A 77 13.02 -18.32 5.84
N VAL A 78 12.38 -17.60 6.75
CA VAL A 78 12.88 -16.31 7.26
C VAL A 78 13.50 -16.55 8.62
N GLU A 79 14.82 -16.46 8.71
CA GLU A 79 15.51 -16.41 10.00
C GLU A 79 15.34 -15.03 10.61
N VAL A 80 14.72 -14.98 11.79
CA VAL A 80 14.47 -13.74 12.51
C VAL A 80 15.65 -13.48 13.45
N PRO A 81 16.44 -12.40 13.25
CA PRO A 81 17.56 -12.11 14.14
C PRO A 81 17.11 -11.92 15.59
N ARG A 82 17.98 -12.26 16.55
CA ARG A 82 17.72 -12.01 17.97
C ARG A 82 17.39 -10.52 18.19
N GLY A 83 16.29 -10.25 18.87
CA GLY A 83 15.83 -8.89 19.16
C GLY A 83 14.86 -8.32 18.12
N VAL A 84 14.66 -8.97 16.98
CA VAL A 84 13.58 -8.61 16.04
C VAL A 84 12.26 -9.18 16.56
N ARG A 85 11.27 -8.29 16.74
CA ARG A 85 9.90 -8.70 17.04
C ARG A 85 9.15 -8.88 15.73
N LEU A 86 8.73 -10.10 15.45
CA LEU A 86 7.64 -10.32 14.49
C LEU A 86 6.34 -9.91 15.15
N THR A 87 5.71 -8.84 14.64
CA THR A 87 4.31 -8.56 14.93
C THR A 87 3.47 -9.52 14.11
N ALA A 88 3.09 -10.65 14.72
CA ALA A 88 1.98 -11.43 14.21
C ALA A 88 0.69 -10.61 14.33
N TYR A 89 -0.24 -10.80 13.39
CA TYR A 89 -1.62 -10.30 13.49
C TYR A 89 -2.14 -10.59 14.90
N ALA A 90 -2.41 -9.55 15.66
CA ALA A 90 -2.83 -9.70 17.04
C ALA A 90 -4.35 -9.87 17.00
N GLU A 91 -4.81 -11.12 16.93
CA GLU A 91 -6.25 -11.39 16.96
C GLU A 91 -6.89 -10.60 18.13
N PRO A 92 -7.89 -9.74 17.86
CA PRO A 92 -8.50 -8.93 18.91
C PRO A 92 -9.12 -9.84 19.96
N ARG A 93 -8.50 -9.90 21.14
CA ARG A 93 -8.84 -10.82 22.24
C ARG A 93 -10.22 -10.62 22.86
N SER A 94 -10.95 -9.57 22.46
CA SER A 94 -12.23 -9.19 23.07
C SER A 94 -13.40 -9.41 22.11
N ASN A 95 -14.47 -10.02 22.61
CA ASN A 95 -15.76 -10.12 21.91
C ASN A 95 -16.54 -8.81 21.92
N ALA A 96 -16.06 -7.77 22.60
CA ALA A 96 -16.76 -6.48 22.71
C ALA A 96 -16.98 -5.78 21.36
N TYR A 97 -16.32 -6.24 20.29
CA TYR A 97 -16.36 -5.64 18.97
C TYR A 97 -16.85 -6.61 17.88
N ALA A 98 -17.38 -7.78 18.26
CA ALA A 98 -17.78 -8.81 17.30
C ALA A 98 -18.93 -8.35 16.39
N ASP A 99 -19.84 -7.53 16.91
CA ASP A 99 -21.06 -7.13 16.21
C ASP A 99 -20.98 -5.72 15.60
N LEU A 100 -19.80 -5.09 15.61
CA LEU A 100 -19.65 -3.75 15.04
C LEU A 100 -19.58 -3.82 13.52
N GLY A 101 -20.39 -2.98 12.86
CA GLY A 101 -20.30 -2.74 11.43
C GLY A 101 -19.16 -1.78 11.07
N PRO A 102 -18.97 -1.52 9.76
CA PRO A 102 -17.87 -0.69 9.27
C PRO A 102 -17.97 0.79 9.72
N VAL A 103 -19.19 1.33 9.86
CA VAL A 103 -19.38 2.70 10.38
C VAL A 103 -18.96 2.75 11.84
N GLU A 104 -19.45 1.83 12.66
CA GLU A 104 -19.19 1.80 14.09
C GLU A 104 -17.70 1.58 14.39
N VAL A 105 -17.03 0.70 13.65
CA VAL A 105 -15.57 0.52 13.78
C VAL A 105 -14.81 1.80 13.40
N THR A 106 -15.24 2.49 12.34
CA THR A 106 -14.64 3.77 11.93
C THR A 106 -14.77 4.82 13.03
N GLU A 107 -15.96 4.97 13.61
CA GLU A 107 -16.19 5.91 14.72
C GLU A 107 -15.32 5.57 15.93
N VAL A 108 -15.26 4.30 16.32
CA VAL A 108 -14.45 3.85 17.46
C VAL A 108 -12.97 4.17 17.24
N VAL A 109 -12.44 3.90 16.05
CA VAL A 109 -11.03 4.18 15.72
C VAL A 109 -10.74 5.67 15.69
N LEU A 110 -11.57 6.46 15.01
CA LEU A 110 -11.38 7.91 14.88
C LEU A 110 -11.54 8.64 16.21
N GLU A 111 -12.53 8.27 17.01
CA GLU A 111 -12.74 8.83 18.35
C GLU A 111 -11.58 8.46 19.28
N ALA A 112 -11.14 7.20 19.24
CA ALA A 112 -9.96 6.78 19.99
C ALA A 112 -8.69 7.51 19.53
N TRP A 113 -8.53 7.80 18.24
CA TRP A 113 -7.40 8.56 17.71
C TRP A 113 -7.42 10.02 18.17
N LYS A 114 -8.56 10.70 18.00
CA LYS A 114 -8.80 12.06 18.49
C LYS A 114 -8.45 12.20 19.98
N HIS A 115 -8.81 11.20 20.79
CA HIS A 115 -8.52 11.17 22.22
C HIS A 115 -7.21 10.46 22.62
N ARG A 116 -6.38 10.07 21.65
CA ARG A 116 -5.08 9.38 21.86
C ARG A 116 -5.20 8.11 22.71
N GLN A 117 -6.32 7.40 22.62
CA GLN A 117 -6.63 6.15 23.32
C GLN A 117 -6.09 4.95 22.54
N TRP A 118 -4.77 4.84 22.40
CA TRP A 118 -4.11 3.82 21.54
C TRP A 118 -4.50 2.37 21.87
N ASN A 119 -4.80 2.08 23.13
CA ASN A 119 -5.26 0.75 23.54
C ASN A 119 -6.63 0.38 22.95
N ARG A 120 -7.47 1.36 22.61
CA ARG A 120 -8.76 1.14 21.93
C ARG A 120 -8.64 1.02 20.42
N ILE A 121 -7.57 1.56 19.83
CA ILE A 121 -7.29 1.43 18.40
C ILE A 121 -6.69 0.07 18.08
N ARG A 122 -5.82 -0.44 18.95
CA ARG A 122 -5.08 -1.69 18.74
C ARG A 122 -5.91 -2.91 18.32
N PRO A 123 -7.12 -3.15 18.85
CA PRO A 123 -7.98 -4.24 18.39
C PRO A 123 -8.39 -4.16 16.92
N PHE A 124 -8.29 -2.97 16.31
CA PHE A 124 -8.71 -2.70 14.94
C PHE A 124 -7.53 -2.37 14.02
N CYS A 125 -6.30 -2.22 14.51
CA CYS A 125 -5.19 -1.74 13.70
C CYS A 125 -3.89 -2.44 14.11
N ASP A 126 -3.48 -3.40 13.30
CA ASP A 126 -2.29 -4.21 13.56
C ASP A 126 -1.00 -3.61 12.99
N SER A 127 -1.12 -2.54 12.21
CA SER A 127 0.03 -1.83 11.63
C SER A 127 0.63 -0.85 12.64
N GLU A 128 1.75 -1.24 13.26
CA GLU A 128 2.51 -0.33 14.14
C GLU A 128 3.03 0.91 13.39
N ALA A 129 3.35 0.79 12.10
CA ALA A 129 3.76 1.92 11.27
C ALA A 129 2.63 2.97 11.15
N LEU A 130 1.41 2.49 10.94
CA LEU A 130 0.23 3.35 10.87
C LEU A 130 -0.11 3.96 12.23
N ILE A 131 -0.05 3.18 13.33
CA ILE A 131 -0.22 3.73 14.69
C ILE A 131 0.83 4.80 14.97
N ALA A 132 2.08 4.59 14.56
CA ALA A 132 3.15 5.57 14.70
C ALA A 132 2.85 6.85 13.91
N TRP A 133 2.37 6.73 12.66
CA TRP A 133 1.93 7.88 11.87
C TRP A 133 0.74 8.61 12.52
N MET A 134 -0.29 7.88 12.97
CA MET A 134 -1.42 8.46 13.71
C MET A 134 -0.98 9.22 14.97
N ARG A 135 0.13 8.83 15.61
CA ARG A 135 0.68 9.56 16.77
C ARG A 135 1.34 10.89 16.38
N THR A 136 1.89 10.99 15.18
CA THR A 136 2.48 12.24 14.66
C THR A 136 1.40 13.25 14.26
N GLU A 137 0.23 12.75 13.88
CA GLU A 137 -0.91 13.55 13.48
C GLU A 137 -1.86 13.80 14.65
N ARG A 138 -2.37 15.02 14.77
CA ARG A 138 -3.36 15.36 15.80
C ARG A 138 -4.72 15.57 15.15
N LEU A 139 -5.48 14.50 15.04
CA LEU A 139 -6.91 14.56 14.69
C LEU A 139 -7.64 15.36 15.79
N VAL A 140 -8.42 16.35 15.38
CA VAL A 140 -9.24 17.17 16.28
C VAL A 140 -10.73 16.95 16.06
N GLU A 141 -11.15 16.76 14.81
CA GLU A 141 -12.54 16.52 14.45
C GLU A 141 -12.60 15.54 13.27
N PHE A 142 -13.71 14.84 13.16
CA PHE A 142 -14.01 14.01 12.00
C PHE A 142 -15.51 13.98 11.75
N THR A 143 -15.87 13.73 10.49
CA THR A 143 -17.26 13.53 10.06
C THR A 143 -17.30 12.34 9.11
N ILE A 144 -18.21 11.40 9.31
CA ILE A 144 -18.52 10.37 8.30
C ILE A 144 -19.49 11.00 7.30
N THR A 145 -19.08 11.07 6.03
CA THR A 145 -19.77 11.90 5.03
C THR A 145 -20.75 11.11 4.15
N GLY A 146 -20.83 9.79 4.33
CA GLY A 146 -21.69 8.92 3.53
C GLY A 146 -21.69 7.47 4.01
N PRO A 147 -22.50 6.60 3.37
CA PRO A 147 -22.54 5.19 3.70
C PRO A 147 -21.23 4.47 3.31
N PRO A 148 -20.90 3.34 3.96
CA PRO A 148 -19.79 2.49 3.55
C PRO A 148 -19.97 1.98 2.11
N GLU A 149 -18.88 2.00 1.35
CA GLU A 149 -18.81 1.49 -0.02
C GLU A 149 -18.06 0.15 -0.04
N GLY A 150 -18.54 -0.83 -0.80
CA GLY A 150 -17.83 -2.10 -0.95
C GLY A 150 -16.46 -1.90 -1.60
N ALA A 151 -15.43 -2.57 -1.08
CA ALA A 151 -14.10 -2.56 -1.67
C ALA A 151 -13.92 -3.70 -2.70
N ASN A 152 -12.81 -3.68 -3.45
CA ASN A 152 -12.40 -4.78 -4.34
C ASN A 152 -11.73 -5.95 -3.58
N TYR A 153 -11.80 -5.94 -2.25
CA TYR A 153 -11.38 -6.98 -1.32
C TYR A 153 -12.51 -7.19 -0.30
N ALA A 154 -12.40 -8.21 0.56
CA ALA A 154 -13.36 -8.44 1.63
C ALA A 154 -13.28 -7.30 2.67
N GLY A 155 -14.15 -6.30 2.50
CA GLY A 155 -14.09 -5.07 3.25
C GLY A 155 -14.91 -3.91 2.67
N TYR A 156 -14.81 -2.77 3.33
CA TYR A 156 -15.52 -1.53 2.99
C TYR A 156 -14.59 -0.32 3.04
N LYS A 157 -14.99 0.73 2.34
CA LYS A 157 -14.44 2.06 2.42
C LYS A 157 -15.46 2.99 3.06
N VAL A 158 -15.09 3.66 4.14
CA VAL A 158 -15.98 4.61 4.82
C VAL A 158 -15.55 6.04 4.47
N PRO A 159 -16.37 6.80 3.74
CA PRO A 159 -16.04 8.18 3.36
C PRO A 159 -16.09 9.08 4.60
N CYS A 160 -15.04 9.89 4.78
CA CYS A 160 -14.92 10.78 5.91
C CYS A 160 -14.18 12.08 5.57
N GLU A 161 -14.48 13.10 6.37
CA GLU A 161 -13.70 14.32 6.46
C GLU A 161 -12.96 14.34 7.80
N LEU A 162 -11.64 14.56 7.76
CA LEU A 162 -10.77 14.56 8.93
C LEU A 162 -10.12 15.93 9.09
N VAL A 163 -10.22 16.50 10.28
CA VAL A 163 -9.61 17.78 10.61
C VAL A 163 -8.43 17.54 11.54
N PHE A 164 -7.26 18.01 11.14
CA PHE A 164 -6.01 17.90 11.89
C PHE A 164 -5.55 19.27 12.36
N ASN A 165 -4.91 19.32 13.53
CA ASN A 165 -4.25 20.50 14.04
C ASN A 165 -2.73 20.26 14.16
N GLY A 166 -1.95 20.88 13.28
CA GLY A 166 -0.49 20.77 13.25
C GLY A 166 0.22 22.09 13.53
N LEU A 167 1.56 22.05 13.51
CA LEU A 167 2.40 23.25 13.66
C LEU A 167 2.14 24.31 12.57
N LEU A 168 1.70 23.88 11.38
CA LEU A 168 1.37 24.75 10.25
C LEU A 168 -0.10 25.20 10.24
N GLY A 169 -0.85 24.93 11.31
CA GLY A 169 -2.27 25.28 11.45
C GLY A 169 -3.22 24.11 11.24
N THR A 170 -4.51 24.44 11.14
CA THR A 170 -5.60 23.48 10.93
C THR A 170 -5.71 23.10 9.46
N ARG A 171 -5.81 21.81 9.17
CA ARG A 171 -6.04 21.28 7.82
C ARG A 171 -7.17 20.26 7.82
N SER A 172 -8.01 20.30 6.78
CA SER A 172 -9.03 19.29 6.52
C SER A 172 -8.59 18.35 5.40
N ARG A 173 -8.97 17.08 5.47
CA ARG A 173 -8.76 16.07 4.44
C ARG A 173 -10.01 15.24 4.25
N HIS A 174 -10.52 15.21 3.03
CA HIS A 174 -11.52 14.23 2.60
C HIS A 174 -10.83 12.94 2.21
N THR A 175 -11.28 11.82 2.74
CA THR A 175 -10.68 10.51 2.47
C THR A 175 -11.64 9.35 2.69
N HIS A 176 -11.21 8.14 2.38
CA HIS A 176 -11.99 6.93 2.56
C HIS A 176 -11.20 5.95 3.42
N LEU A 177 -11.67 5.68 4.64
CA LEU A 177 -11.00 4.73 5.52
C LEU A 177 -11.32 3.30 5.08
N ALA A 178 -10.27 2.57 4.75
CA ALA A 178 -10.31 1.18 4.34
C ALA A 178 -10.43 0.28 5.58
N LEU A 179 -11.44 -0.58 5.57
CA LEU A 179 -11.66 -1.63 6.55
C LEU A 179 -11.71 -2.96 5.82
N ARG A 180 -11.02 -3.97 6.33
CA ARG A 180 -11.11 -5.36 5.86
C ARG A 180 -11.74 -6.26 6.90
N ASN A 181 -12.34 -7.36 6.48
CA ASN A 181 -12.93 -8.37 7.37
C ASN A 181 -12.58 -9.81 6.96
N ASP A 182 -11.46 -9.99 6.27
CA ASP A 182 -10.92 -11.29 5.81
C ASP A 182 -10.20 -12.12 6.88
N ASN A 183 -10.24 -11.68 8.14
CA ASN A 183 -9.68 -12.46 9.24
C ASN A 183 -10.62 -13.60 9.65
N ARG A 184 -10.07 -14.59 10.35
CA ARG A 184 -10.80 -15.79 10.83
C ARG A 184 -12.06 -15.48 11.64
N MET A 185 -12.14 -14.31 12.26
CA MET A 185 -13.26 -13.88 13.10
C MET A 185 -14.26 -13.00 12.33
N GLU A 186 -14.02 -12.72 11.05
CA GLU A 186 -14.83 -11.87 10.16
C GLU A 186 -15.09 -10.45 10.70
N ARG A 187 -14.18 -9.94 11.53
CA ARG A 187 -14.31 -8.62 12.17
C ARG A 187 -13.71 -7.53 11.30
N TYR A 188 -14.28 -6.33 11.32
CA TYR A 188 -13.66 -5.20 10.64
C TYR A 188 -12.39 -4.75 11.36
N VAL A 189 -11.30 -4.67 10.61
CA VAL A 189 -10.03 -4.06 11.02
C VAL A 189 -9.63 -3.01 9.99
N TYR A 190 -9.02 -1.95 10.50
CA TYR A 190 -8.46 -0.85 9.75
C TYR A 190 -7.28 -1.31 8.88
N ASP A 191 -7.36 -0.99 7.58
CA ASP A 191 -6.43 -1.42 6.53
C ASP A 191 -5.78 -0.24 5.79
N GLY A 192 -6.20 1.00 6.03
CA GLY A 192 -5.58 2.20 5.44
C GLY A 192 -6.58 3.27 5.02
N GLY A 193 -6.18 4.09 4.04
CA GLY A 193 -6.99 5.19 3.55
C GLY A 193 -6.78 6.52 4.28
N LEU A 194 -5.60 6.69 4.90
CA LEU A 194 -5.15 7.92 5.54
C LEU A 194 -3.98 8.58 4.82
#